data_AF-A0A950NCJ9-F1
#
_entry.id   AF-A0A950NCJ9-F1
#
_cell.length_a   1.000
_cell.length_b   1.000
_cell.length_c   1.000
_cell.angle_alpha   90.00
_cell.angle_beta   90.00
_cell.angle_gamma   90.00
#
_symmetry.space_group_name_H-M   'P 1'
#
loop_
_entity.id
_entity.type
_entity.pdbx_description
1 polymer ?
#
loop_
_entity_poly.entity_id
_entity_poly.type
_entity_poly.pdbx_seq_one_letter_code
_entity_poly.pdbx_strand_id
1 'polypeptide(L)'
;MASTRMRKSPAPEIDRKSARVAEEGYFERLSHNVNTTGGLFDPLTNRTYDASPRNRVTKVLDDRSSEVKSLIKRFAERDLMQAYEEMPKNELHVYEIVHKELLGRPSVKVVVAGAAFSPVEDLVRSGSSRARIPASELLRTRDQIVKSEHVFYYINAFATTGWEDDARRALVGTNHLIALSDVQNGAWRTYYAPDPRWRAAARIFDLSSEEEKVEAVRRWVSRHTLELLMDELTEDTVFDALGYAIPIIREAFSQIAAEDRYVRFDTSARPYRLTRVYG
;
A
#
# COMPACT_ATOMS: atom_id res chain seq x y z
N MET A 1 0.77 -15.11 31.17
CA MET A 1 0.66 -14.16 30.04
C MET A 1 -0.26 -14.79 29.00
N ALA A 2 -1.52 -14.35 28.96
CA ALA A 2 -2.50 -14.88 28.02
C ALA A 2 -2.24 -14.29 26.63
N SER A 3 -1.79 -15.12 25.70
CA SER A 3 -1.71 -14.77 24.28
C SER A 3 -3.14 -14.60 23.77
N THR A 4 -3.60 -13.36 23.64
CA THR A 4 -4.82 -13.02 22.93
C THR A 4 -4.68 -13.50 21.49
N ARG A 5 -5.19 -14.70 21.18
CA ARG A 5 -5.34 -15.17 19.81
C ARG A 5 -6.26 -14.17 19.12
N MET A 6 -5.69 -13.24 18.37
CA MET A 6 -6.43 -12.43 17.42
C MET A 6 -7.23 -13.38 16.54
N ARG A 7 -8.55 -13.35 16.67
CA ARG A 7 -9.46 -14.03 15.75
C ARG A 7 -9.16 -13.44 14.38
N LYS A 8 -8.54 -14.23 13.49
CA LYS A 8 -8.28 -13.81 12.11
C LYS A 8 -9.63 -13.53 11.48
N SER A 9 -9.93 -12.25 11.20
CA SER A 9 -11.09 -11.91 10.39
C SER A 9 -10.96 -12.62 9.04
N PRO A 10 -12.04 -13.20 8.50
CA PRO A 10 -12.02 -13.78 7.17
C PRO A 10 -11.56 -12.72 6.17
N ALA A 11 -10.86 -13.14 5.11
CA ALA A 11 -10.50 -12.24 4.02
C ALA A 11 -11.79 -11.59 3.48
N PRO A 12 -11.77 -10.27 3.21
CA PRO A 12 -12.92 -9.61 2.61
C PRO A 12 -13.23 -10.26 1.27
N GLU A 13 -14.50 -10.50 1.02
CA GLU A 13 -14.95 -10.92 -0.30
C GLU A 13 -14.93 -9.71 -1.23
N ILE A 14 -14.30 -9.87 -2.39
CA ILE A 14 -14.23 -8.82 -3.39
C ILE A 14 -14.79 -9.34 -4.71
N ASP A 15 -15.66 -8.55 -5.33
CA ASP A 15 -16.13 -8.80 -6.70
C ASP A 15 -15.13 -8.25 -7.73
N ARG A 16 -15.29 -8.67 -8.99
CA ARG A 16 -14.44 -8.22 -10.12
C ARG A 16 -14.32 -6.70 -10.24
N LYS A 17 -15.44 -5.98 -10.14
CA LYS A 17 -15.50 -4.52 -10.34
C LYS A 17 -14.80 -3.80 -9.20
N SER A 18 -15.05 -4.23 -7.97
CA SER A 18 -14.38 -3.73 -6.77
C SER A 18 -12.86 -4.00 -6.83
N ALA A 19 -12.44 -5.18 -7.29
CA ALA A 19 -11.03 -5.51 -7.48
C ALA A 19 -10.37 -4.65 -8.56
N ARG A 20 -11.06 -4.39 -9.68
CA ARG A 20 -10.58 -3.50 -10.74
C ARG A 20 -10.44 -2.06 -10.26
N VAL A 21 -11.46 -1.52 -9.56
CA VAL A 21 -11.40 -0.16 -8.99
C VAL A 21 -10.25 -0.05 -7.99
N ALA A 22 -10.02 -1.07 -7.16
CA ALA A 22 -8.90 -1.08 -6.23
C ALA A 22 -7.54 -1.13 -6.97
N GLU A 23 -7.41 -1.91 -8.03
CA GLU A 23 -6.20 -1.91 -8.88
C GLU A 23 -5.93 -0.55 -9.54
N GLU A 24 -6.96 0.08 -10.11
CA GLU A 24 -6.83 1.40 -10.75
C GLU A 24 -6.44 2.47 -9.74
N GLY A 25 -7.13 2.51 -8.59
CA GLY A 25 -6.82 3.45 -7.51
C GLY A 25 -5.42 3.24 -6.93
N TYR A 26 -4.93 1.99 -6.89
CA TYR A 26 -3.55 1.69 -6.48
C TYR A 26 -2.53 2.35 -7.42
N PHE A 27 -2.67 2.15 -8.74
CA PHE A 27 -1.73 2.72 -9.70
C PHE A 27 -1.83 4.24 -9.83
N GLU A 28 -3.03 4.80 -9.68
CA GLU A 28 -3.22 6.25 -9.62
C GLU A 28 -2.41 6.86 -8.47
N ARG A 29 -2.54 6.30 -7.27
CA ARG A 29 -1.84 6.76 -6.05
C ARG A 29 -0.33 6.55 -6.13
N LEU A 30 0.09 5.37 -6.58
CA LEU A 30 1.51 5.08 -6.78
C LEU A 30 2.13 6.05 -7.78
N SER A 31 1.49 6.24 -8.93
CA SER A 31 1.95 7.16 -9.97
C SER A 31 2.03 8.60 -9.43
N HIS A 32 1.00 9.05 -8.69
CA HIS A 32 1.02 10.35 -8.03
C HIS A 32 2.24 10.51 -7.11
N ASN A 33 2.48 9.54 -6.22
CA ASN A 33 3.60 9.59 -5.28
C ASN A 33 4.98 9.53 -5.98
N VAL A 34 5.12 8.75 -7.05
CA VAL A 34 6.33 8.73 -7.86
C VAL A 34 6.53 10.07 -8.58
N ASN A 35 5.46 10.69 -9.07
CA ASN A 35 5.50 11.98 -9.77
C ASN A 35 5.92 13.14 -8.88
N THR A 36 5.58 13.11 -7.60
CA THR A 36 5.96 14.12 -6.61
C THR A 36 7.34 13.87 -5.99
N THR A 37 7.96 12.72 -6.26
CA THR A 37 9.30 12.38 -5.77
C THR A 37 10.39 13.05 -6.61
N GLY A 38 11.06 14.05 -6.05
CA GLY A 38 12.15 14.77 -6.72
C GLY A 38 13.48 14.01 -6.77
N GLY A 39 13.73 13.07 -5.85
CA GLY A 39 14.96 12.30 -5.82
C GLY A 39 14.81 10.97 -5.08
N LEU A 40 15.54 9.97 -5.55
CA LEU A 40 15.48 8.61 -5.03
C LEU A 40 16.87 8.16 -4.57
N PHE A 41 16.94 7.64 -3.34
CA PHE A 41 18.18 7.13 -2.78
C PHE A 41 18.52 5.78 -3.40
N ASP A 42 19.77 5.59 -3.79
CA ASP A 42 20.36 4.32 -4.18
C ASP A 42 21.25 3.79 -3.05
N PRO A 43 20.82 2.73 -2.35
CA PRO A 43 21.61 2.07 -1.32
C PRO A 43 22.92 1.45 -1.80
N LEU A 44 23.04 1.06 -3.08
CA LEU A 44 24.23 0.40 -3.59
C LEU A 44 25.39 1.37 -3.75
N THR A 45 25.11 2.60 -4.18
CA THR A 45 26.11 3.65 -4.38
C THR A 45 26.12 4.71 -3.26
N ASN A 46 25.16 4.64 -2.33
CA ASN A 46 24.93 5.61 -1.26
C ASN A 46 24.76 7.04 -1.80
N ARG A 47 24.01 7.20 -2.90
CA ARG A 47 23.74 8.48 -3.56
C ARG A 47 22.25 8.68 -3.78
N THR A 48 21.82 9.94 -3.87
CA THR A 48 20.46 10.27 -4.30
C THR A 48 20.50 10.69 -5.76
N TYR A 49 19.68 10.05 -6.59
CA TYR A 49 19.53 10.37 -8.00
C TYR A 49 18.28 11.22 -8.23
N ASP A 50 18.36 12.16 -9.16
CA ASP A 50 17.22 12.97 -9.60
C ASP A 50 16.15 12.08 -10.25
N ALA A 51 14.96 12.05 -9.65
CA ALA A 51 13.83 11.23 -10.07
C ALA A 51 12.74 12.03 -10.81
N SER A 52 13.05 13.27 -11.19
CA SER A 52 12.15 14.11 -11.99
C SER A 52 11.81 13.48 -13.35
N PRO A 53 10.70 13.90 -13.99
CA PRO A 53 10.21 13.27 -15.22
C PRO A 53 11.24 13.16 -16.36
N ARG A 54 12.22 14.07 -16.43
CA ARG A 54 13.30 14.05 -17.45
C ARG A 54 14.25 12.85 -17.32
N ASN A 55 14.39 12.30 -16.11
CA ASN A 55 15.32 11.22 -15.79
C ASN A 55 14.57 9.91 -15.47
N ARG A 56 13.27 9.85 -15.78
CA ARG A 56 12.43 8.70 -15.46
C ARG A 56 11.85 8.11 -16.73
N VAL A 57 11.99 6.79 -16.87
CA VAL A 57 11.33 6.01 -17.92
C VAL A 57 10.24 5.17 -17.27
N THR A 58 8.99 5.36 -17.72
CA THR A 58 7.85 4.56 -17.25
C THR A 58 7.56 3.46 -18.26
N LYS A 59 7.41 2.22 -17.78
CA LYS A 59 7.01 1.05 -18.56
C LYS A 59 5.80 0.40 -17.89
N VAL A 60 4.75 0.17 -18.66
CA VAL A 60 3.62 -0.66 -18.23
C VAL A 60 3.79 -2.01 -18.91
N LEU A 61 4.00 -3.05 -18.12
CA LEU A 61 4.15 -4.42 -18.58
C LEU A 61 2.81 -5.13 -18.41
N ASP A 62 2.24 -5.53 -19.54
CA ASP A 62 0.90 -6.11 -19.63
C ASP A 62 0.92 -7.64 -19.81
N ASP A 63 2.02 -8.29 -19.39
CA ASP A 63 2.29 -9.71 -19.66
C ASP A 63 1.18 -10.62 -19.11
N ARG A 64 0.46 -10.18 -18.06
CA ARG A 64 -0.64 -10.92 -17.44
C ARG A 64 -2.01 -10.69 -18.09
N SER A 65 -2.20 -9.64 -18.88
CA SER A 65 -3.49 -9.45 -19.58
C SER A 65 -3.80 -10.51 -20.60
N SER A 66 -2.78 -11.11 -21.24
CA SER A 66 -3.00 -12.26 -22.13
C SER A 66 -3.56 -13.47 -21.38
N GLU A 67 -3.12 -13.70 -20.14
CA GLU A 67 -3.66 -14.74 -19.26
C GLU A 67 -5.12 -14.43 -18.89
N VAL A 68 -5.42 -13.20 -18.47
CA VAL A 68 -6.79 -12.74 -18.17
C VAL A 68 -7.71 -12.90 -19.38
N LYS A 69 -7.29 -12.46 -20.57
CA LYS A 69 -8.04 -12.63 -21.82
C LYS A 69 -8.33 -14.10 -22.12
N SER A 70 -7.36 -14.97 -21.86
CA SER A 70 -7.49 -16.41 -22.09
C SER A 70 -8.46 -17.06 -21.10
N LEU A 71 -8.41 -16.67 -19.82
CA LEU A 71 -9.35 -17.11 -18.80
C LEU A 71 -10.78 -16.67 -19.12
N ILE A 72 -10.97 -15.40 -19.49
CA ILE A 72 -12.29 -14.86 -19.86
C ILE A 72 -12.85 -15.60 -21.06
N LYS A 73 -12.07 -15.79 -22.13
CA LYS A 73 -12.52 -16.56 -23.31
C LYS A 73 -12.93 -18.00 -22.97
N ARG A 74 -12.31 -18.60 -21.94
CA ARG A 74 -12.58 -19.97 -21.52
C ARG A 74 -13.83 -20.09 -20.66
N PHE A 75 -14.12 -19.11 -19.82
CA PHE A 75 -15.13 -19.22 -18.75
C PHE A 75 -16.29 -18.24 -18.88
N ALA A 76 -16.13 -17.10 -19.55
CA ALA A 76 -17.24 -16.19 -19.78
C ALA A 76 -18.05 -16.66 -21.00
N GLU A 77 -19.32 -16.99 -20.76
CA GLU A 77 -20.23 -17.53 -21.79
C GLU A 77 -20.72 -16.43 -22.76
N ARG A 78 -20.80 -15.17 -22.31
CA ARG A 78 -21.27 -13.99 -23.06
C ARG A 78 -20.55 -12.72 -22.58
N ASP A 79 -20.70 -11.63 -23.34
CA ASP A 79 -20.25 -10.27 -22.98
C ASP A 79 -18.77 -10.17 -22.62
N LEU A 80 -17.92 -10.86 -23.39
CA LEU A 80 -16.47 -10.95 -23.19
C LEU A 80 -15.78 -9.59 -23.04
N MET A 81 -16.25 -8.57 -23.76
CA MET A 81 -15.69 -7.21 -23.69
C MET A 81 -16.02 -6.55 -22.36
N GLN A 82 -17.26 -6.61 -21.91
CA GLN A 82 -17.67 -6.07 -20.61
C GLN A 82 -16.99 -6.82 -19.47
N ALA A 83 -16.97 -8.17 -19.54
CA ALA A 83 -16.26 -8.99 -18.57
C ALA A 83 -14.77 -8.65 -18.53
N TYR A 84 -14.15 -8.35 -19.67
CA TYR A 84 -12.78 -7.85 -19.69
C TYR A 84 -12.69 -6.48 -19.03
N GLU A 85 -13.49 -5.49 -19.39
CA GLU A 85 -13.43 -4.14 -18.81
C GLU A 85 -13.57 -4.13 -17.28
N GLU A 86 -14.42 -4.99 -16.73
CA GLU A 86 -14.65 -5.10 -15.28
C GLU A 86 -13.56 -5.86 -14.51
N MET A 87 -12.63 -6.51 -15.21
CA MET A 87 -11.67 -7.41 -14.58
C MET A 87 -10.33 -6.72 -14.28
N PRO A 88 -9.75 -6.91 -13.08
CA PRO A 88 -8.37 -6.53 -12.82
C PRO A 88 -7.41 -7.23 -13.79
N LYS A 89 -6.32 -6.55 -14.13
CA LYS A 89 -5.34 -6.99 -15.14
C LYS A 89 -4.09 -7.58 -14.54
N ASN A 90 -3.89 -7.40 -13.23
CA ASN A 90 -2.65 -7.70 -12.53
C ASN A 90 -1.46 -7.01 -13.21
N GLU A 91 -1.58 -5.70 -13.45
CA GLU A 91 -0.58 -4.92 -14.17
C GLU A 91 0.74 -4.81 -13.39
N LEU A 92 1.81 -4.51 -14.12
CA LEU A 92 3.12 -4.18 -13.56
C LEU A 92 3.60 -2.85 -14.14
N HIS A 93 3.74 -1.84 -13.28
CA HIS A 93 4.27 -0.53 -13.62
C HIS A 93 5.71 -0.42 -13.12
N VAL A 94 6.64 -0.10 -14.02
CA VAL A 94 8.07 0.04 -13.71
C VAL A 94 8.52 1.46 -14.03
N TYR A 95 9.13 2.11 -13.05
CA TYR A 95 9.71 3.45 -13.16
C TYR A 95 11.22 3.33 -12.99
N GLU A 96 11.94 3.45 -14.10
CA GLU A 96 13.40 3.41 -14.12
C GLU A 96 13.96 4.81 -13.97
N ILE A 97 14.78 5.03 -12.94
CA ILE A 97 15.52 6.28 -12.75
C ILE A 97 16.85 6.15 -13.48
N VAL A 98 16.99 6.90 -14.57
CA VAL A 98 18.11 6.85 -15.49
C VAL A 98 18.97 8.08 -15.30
N HIS A 99 20.27 7.89 -15.13
CA HIS A 99 21.23 8.99 -15.06
C HIS A 99 22.37 8.76 -16.03
N LYS A 100 22.83 9.87 -16.64
CA LYS A 100 24.03 9.89 -17.47
C LYS A 100 25.23 10.32 -16.62
N GLU A 101 26.32 9.56 -16.69
CA GLU A 101 27.60 9.96 -16.12
C GLU A 101 28.39 10.81 -17.14
N LEU A 102 29.35 11.62 -16.67
CA LEU A 102 30.07 12.63 -17.46
C LEU A 102 30.57 12.14 -18.83
N LEU A 103 31.00 10.89 -18.94
CA LEU A 103 31.50 10.27 -20.17
C LEU A 103 30.81 8.93 -20.51
N GLY A 104 29.63 8.68 -19.94
CA GLY A 104 28.92 7.40 -20.05
C GLY A 104 27.64 7.46 -20.89
N ARG A 105 27.14 6.28 -21.29
CA ARG A 105 25.75 6.13 -21.74
C ARG A 105 24.81 6.27 -20.52
N PRO A 106 23.58 6.79 -20.71
CA PRO A 106 22.56 6.74 -19.66
C PRO A 106 22.39 5.30 -19.16
N SER A 107 22.34 5.13 -17.84
CA SER A 107 22.13 3.83 -17.20
C SER A 107 21.08 3.94 -16.11
N VAL A 108 20.31 2.87 -15.93
CA VAL A 108 19.36 2.75 -14.83
C VAL A 108 20.14 2.65 -13.53
N LYS A 109 19.77 3.45 -12.53
CA LYS A 109 20.40 3.47 -11.21
C LYS A 109 19.50 2.88 -10.15
N VAL A 110 18.23 3.26 -10.17
CA VAL A 110 17.22 2.78 -9.24
C VAL A 110 15.93 2.50 -10.00
N VAL A 111 15.20 1.49 -9.56
CA VAL A 111 13.87 1.15 -10.08
C VAL A 111 12.85 1.25 -8.97
N VAL A 112 11.73 1.90 -9.25
CA VAL A 112 10.49 1.76 -8.48
C VAL A 112 9.54 0.90 -9.29
N ALA A 113 8.96 -0.14 -8.70
CA ALA A 113 7.98 -0.98 -9.37
C ALA A 113 6.71 -1.12 -8.53
N GLY A 114 5.57 -1.08 -9.19
CA GLY A 114 4.27 -1.41 -8.61
C GLY A 114 3.67 -2.61 -9.32
N ALA A 115 3.28 -3.63 -8.58
CA ALA A 115 2.62 -4.82 -9.11
C ALA A 115 1.27 -5.02 -8.40
N ALA A 116 0.21 -5.23 -9.17
CA ALA A 116 -1.11 -5.56 -8.64
C ALA A 116 -1.40 -7.06 -8.77
N PHE A 117 -2.09 -7.61 -7.77
CA PHE A 117 -2.42 -9.02 -7.69
C PHE A 117 -3.88 -9.20 -7.28
N SER A 118 -4.60 -9.93 -8.09
CA SER A 118 -5.97 -10.36 -7.87
C SER A 118 -6.10 -11.85 -8.19
N PRO A 119 -6.99 -12.59 -7.50
CA PRO A 119 -7.30 -13.97 -7.82
C PRO A 119 -8.16 -14.06 -9.09
N VAL A 120 -7.56 -13.72 -10.24
CA VAL A 120 -8.26 -13.54 -11.53
C VAL A 120 -9.05 -14.78 -11.92
N GLU A 121 -8.53 -15.98 -11.69
CA GLU A 121 -9.26 -17.21 -12.03
C GLU A 121 -10.58 -17.34 -11.26
N ASP A 122 -10.57 -17.11 -9.95
CA ASP A 122 -11.79 -17.12 -9.14
C ASP A 122 -12.75 -16.00 -9.55
N LEU A 123 -12.23 -14.80 -9.79
CA LEU A 123 -13.03 -13.64 -10.19
C LEU A 123 -13.72 -13.88 -11.54
N VAL A 124 -13.05 -14.54 -12.49
CA VAL A 124 -13.64 -14.91 -13.78
C VAL A 124 -14.70 -16.02 -13.62
N ARG A 125 -14.43 -17.04 -12.81
CA ARG A 125 -15.31 -18.22 -12.66
C ARG A 125 -16.54 -17.96 -11.79
N SER A 126 -16.36 -17.22 -10.71
CA SER A 126 -17.36 -17.07 -9.63
C SER A 126 -17.86 -15.64 -9.47
N GLY A 127 -17.21 -14.66 -10.11
CA GLY A 127 -17.57 -13.23 -10.01
C GLY A 127 -17.06 -12.53 -8.74
N SER A 128 -16.70 -13.29 -7.71
CA SER A 128 -16.08 -12.83 -6.46
C SER A 128 -15.03 -13.82 -5.94
N SER A 129 -14.16 -13.36 -5.05
CA SER A 129 -13.20 -14.22 -4.36
C SER A 129 -12.86 -13.72 -2.95
N ARG A 130 -12.46 -14.67 -2.10
CA ARG A 130 -11.82 -14.45 -0.78
C ARG A 130 -10.40 -15.03 -0.74
N ALA A 131 -9.91 -15.57 -1.85
CA ALA A 131 -8.62 -16.22 -1.92
C ALA A 131 -7.51 -15.19 -1.75
N ARG A 132 -6.63 -15.43 -0.78
CA ARG A 132 -5.46 -14.58 -0.55
C ARG A 132 -4.38 -14.87 -1.57
N ILE A 133 -3.56 -13.87 -1.86
CA ILE A 133 -2.46 -14.02 -2.82
C ILE A 133 -1.28 -14.73 -2.13
N PRO A 134 -0.77 -15.83 -2.71
CA PRO A 134 0.32 -16.60 -2.12
C PRO A 134 1.67 -15.92 -2.32
N ALA A 135 2.65 -16.24 -1.45
CA ALA A 135 4.00 -15.72 -1.56
C ALA A 135 4.71 -16.10 -2.89
N SER A 136 4.34 -17.23 -3.50
CA SER A 136 4.89 -17.68 -4.77
C SER A 136 4.65 -16.68 -5.91
N GLU A 137 3.50 -16.02 -5.92
CA GLU A 137 3.17 -14.98 -6.91
C GLU A 137 4.07 -13.76 -6.76
N LEU A 138 4.34 -13.36 -5.51
CA LEU A 138 5.26 -12.28 -5.21
C LEU A 138 6.68 -12.59 -5.68
N LEU A 139 7.17 -13.79 -5.39
CA LEU A 139 8.52 -14.23 -5.78
C LEU A 139 8.67 -14.29 -7.31
N ARG A 140 7.67 -14.82 -8.02
CA ARG A 140 7.63 -14.85 -9.48
C ARG A 140 7.72 -13.44 -10.07
N THR A 141 6.94 -12.50 -9.56
CA THR A 141 6.95 -11.11 -10.04
C THR A 141 8.25 -10.38 -9.67
N ARG A 142 8.82 -10.63 -8.48
CA ARG A 142 10.15 -10.13 -8.11
C ARG A 142 11.20 -10.56 -9.14
N ASP A 143 11.22 -11.82 -9.54
CA ASP A 143 12.20 -12.34 -10.52
C ASP A 143 11.97 -11.75 -11.93
N GLN A 144 10.76 -11.28 -12.22
CA GLN A 144 10.46 -10.51 -13.43
C GLN A 144 10.98 -9.06 -13.35
N ILE A 145 11.01 -8.45 -12.17
CA ILE A 145 11.44 -7.06 -11.97
C ILE A 145 12.96 -6.94 -11.77
N VAL A 146 13.52 -7.77 -10.89
CA VAL A 146 14.92 -7.70 -10.45
C VAL A 146 15.80 -8.37 -11.50
N LYS A 147 16.35 -7.58 -12.44
CA LYS A 147 17.13 -8.07 -13.59
C LYS A 147 18.64 -7.84 -13.49
N SER A 148 19.11 -7.01 -12.57
CA SER A 148 20.52 -6.64 -12.45
C SER A 148 20.91 -6.48 -10.99
N GLU A 149 22.03 -7.06 -10.58
CA GLU A 149 22.59 -6.90 -9.23
C GLU A 149 23.14 -5.48 -9.00
N HIS A 150 23.37 -4.70 -10.07
CA HIS A 150 23.92 -3.35 -10.02
C HIS A 150 22.86 -2.24 -9.95
N VAL A 151 21.58 -2.61 -9.84
CA VAL A 151 20.46 -1.68 -9.72
C VAL A 151 19.73 -2.00 -8.42
N PHE A 152 19.33 -0.96 -7.70
CA PHE A 152 18.48 -1.14 -6.52
C PHE A 152 17.00 -1.04 -6.89
N TYR A 153 16.17 -1.91 -6.31
CA TYR A 153 14.74 -2.01 -6.61
C TYR A 153 13.88 -1.74 -5.38
N TYR A 154 13.02 -0.73 -5.45
CA TYR A 154 11.92 -0.53 -4.52
C TYR A 154 10.64 -1.06 -5.16
N ILE A 155 10.02 -2.07 -4.55
CA ILE A 155 8.86 -2.76 -5.12
C ILE A 155 7.69 -2.57 -4.16
N ASN A 156 6.52 -2.19 -4.68
CA ASN A 156 5.26 -2.33 -3.98
C ASN A 156 4.41 -3.41 -4.65
N ALA A 157 3.93 -4.36 -3.86
CA ALA A 157 3.08 -5.44 -4.28
C ALA A 157 1.70 -5.30 -3.63
N PHE A 158 0.71 -4.95 -4.42
CA PHE A 158 -0.66 -4.71 -3.97
C PHE A 158 -1.55 -5.94 -4.20
N ALA A 159 -2.25 -6.41 -3.17
CA ALA A 159 -3.23 -7.50 -3.28
C ALA A 159 -4.65 -7.01 -3.01
N THR A 160 -5.57 -7.28 -3.93
CA THR A 160 -6.99 -6.90 -3.80
C THR A 160 -7.73 -7.68 -2.71
N THR A 161 -7.32 -8.92 -2.44
CA THR A 161 -7.87 -9.81 -1.41
C THR A 161 -6.93 -10.01 -0.20
N GLY A 162 -5.83 -9.26 -0.18
CA GLY A 162 -4.79 -9.39 0.83
C GLY A 162 -3.83 -10.56 0.59
N TRP A 163 -2.77 -10.57 1.39
CA TRP A 163 -1.65 -11.52 1.28
C TRP A 163 -1.78 -12.70 2.25
N GLU A 164 -1.24 -13.84 1.85
CA GLU A 164 -0.93 -14.92 2.77
C GLU A 164 0.19 -14.50 3.75
N ASP A 165 0.20 -15.12 4.94
CA ASP A 165 1.07 -14.68 6.04
C ASP A 165 2.57 -14.84 5.73
N ASP A 166 2.91 -15.82 4.89
CA ASP A 166 4.28 -16.16 4.52
C ASP A 166 4.90 -15.17 3.51
N ALA A 167 4.09 -14.40 2.77
CA ALA A 167 4.57 -13.35 1.85
C ALA A 167 5.46 -12.33 2.56
N ARG A 168 5.25 -12.13 3.87
CA ARG A 168 6.04 -11.22 4.72
C ARG A 168 7.50 -11.66 4.89
N ARG A 169 7.84 -12.90 4.55
CA ARG A 169 9.21 -13.43 4.67
C ARG A 169 10.11 -13.05 3.51
N ALA A 170 9.54 -12.63 2.38
CA ALA A 170 10.26 -12.38 1.13
C ALA A 170 10.59 -10.90 0.89
N LEU A 171 10.50 -10.04 1.91
CA LEU A 171 10.47 -8.59 1.69
C LEU A 171 11.82 -7.93 1.45
N VAL A 172 12.91 -8.59 1.83
CA VAL A 172 14.23 -7.98 1.88
C VAL A 172 15.20 -8.85 1.11
N GLY A 173 15.90 -8.24 0.14
CA GLY A 173 17.02 -8.87 -0.55
C GLY A 173 18.26 -7.98 -0.58
N THR A 174 19.28 -8.45 -1.28
CA THR A 174 20.57 -7.75 -1.42
C THR A 174 20.41 -6.39 -2.09
N ASN A 175 19.70 -6.35 -3.23
CA ASN A 175 19.50 -5.17 -4.06
C ASN A 175 18.02 -4.79 -4.22
N HIS A 176 17.13 -5.28 -3.35
CA HIS A 176 15.72 -4.92 -3.41
C HIS A 176 15.07 -4.87 -2.03
N LEU A 177 14.01 -4.05 -1.97
CA LEU A 177 13.06 -3.99 -0.87
C LEU A 177 11.65 -4.05 -1.41
N ILE A 178 10.80 -4.85 -0.77
CA ILE A 178 9.40 -5.03 -1.12
C ILE A 178 8.52 -4.52 0.02
N ALA A 179 7.56 -3.68 -0.32
CA ALA A 179 6.41 -3.35 0.51
C ALA A 179 5.18 -4.12 0.00
N LEU A 180 4.41 -4.70 0.91
CA LEU A 180 3.12 -5.32 0.61
C LEU A 180 2.02 -4.33 0.93
N SER A 181 1.10 -4.14 0.00
CA SER A 181 -0.09 -3.32 0.20
C SER A 181 -1.36 -4.12 0.01
N ASP A 182 -2.40 -3.75 0.74
CA ASP A 182 -3.76 -4.25 0.60
C ASP A 182 -4.77 -3.20 1.06
N VAL A 183 -6.06 -3.48 0.86
CA VAL A 183 -7.16 -2.68 1.42
C VAL A 183 -7.81 -3.49 2.56
N GLN A 184 -7.76 -2.95 3.77
CA GLN A 184 -8.40 -3.56 4.95
C GLN A 184 -9.40 -2.58 5.55
N ASN A 185 -10.66 -3.02 5.65
CA ASN A 185 -11.77 -2.19 6.17
C ASN A 185 -11.89 -0.84 5.44
N GLY A 186 -11.73 -0.85 4.12
CA GLY A 186 -11.81 0.36 3.28
C GLY A 186 -10.64 1.33 3.45
N ALA A 187 -9.54 0.92 4.10
CA ALA A 187 -8.34 1.73 4.23
C ALA A 187 -7.15 1.04 3.55
N TRP A 188 -6.37 1.81 2.81
CA TRP A 188 -5.09 1.38 2.27
C TRP A 188 -4.13 1.06 3.42
N ARG A 189 -3.44 -0.06 3.30
CA ARG A 189 -2.37 -0.43 4.23
C ARG A 189 -1.15 -0.81 3.44
N THR A 190 -0.01 -0.41 3.96
CA THR A 190 1.29 -0.80 3.44
C THR A 190 2.11 -1.35 4.58
N TYR A 191 2.67 -2.54 4.37
CA TYR A 191 3.57 -3.22 5.27
C TYR A 191 4.93 -3.37 4.58
N TYR A 192 6.00 -3.06 5.30
CA TYR A 192 7.35 -3.34 4.87
C TYR A 192 8.20 -3.78 6.07
N ALA A 193 9.25 -4.54 5.81
CA ALA A 193 10.24 -4.86 6.84
C ALA A 193 11.03 -3.60 7.22
N PRO A 194 11.28 -3.34 8.52
CA PRO A 194 12.13 -2.23 8.94
C PRO A 194 13.54 -2.39 8.35
N ASP A 195 13.93 -1.46 7.48
CA ASP A 195 15.23 -1.47 6.81
C ASP A 195 15.69 -0.02 6.55
N PRO A 196 16.91 0.38 6.94
CA PRO A 196 17.38 1.76 6.78
C PRO A 196 17.50 2.20 5.31
N ARG A 197 17.55 1.26 4.37
CA ARG A 197 17.61 1.55 2.93
C ARG A 197 16.30 2.12 2.38
N TRP A 198 15.18 2.01 3.12
CA TRP A 198 13.92 2.65 2.76
C TRP A 198 14.02 4.17 2.70
N ARG A 199 14.67 4.80 3.69
CA ARG A 199 14.75 6.27 3.83
C ARG A 199 13.43 6.96 3.46
N ALA A 200 13.48 7.98 2.60
CA ALA A 200 12.30 8.69 2.09
C ALA A 200 11.50 7.89 1.04
N ALA A 201 12.08 6.83 0.45
CA ALA A 201 11.40 6.04 -0.58
C ALA A 201 10.17 5.30 -0.04
N ALA A 202 10.13 4.99 1.26
CA ALA A 202 8.92 4.41 1.88
C ALA A 202 7.67 5.28 1.68
N ARG A 203 7.81 6.61 1.57
CA ARG A 203 6.70 7.53 1.32
C ARG A 203 6.06 7.34 -0.05
N ILE A 204 6.79 6.78 -1.02
CA ILE A 204 6.22 6.45 -2.32
C ILE A 204 5.09 5.43 -2.18
N PHE A 205 5.22 4.54 -1.19
CA PHE A 205 4.31 3.44 -0.93
C PHE A 205 3.32 3.74 0.20
N ASP A 206 3.29 4.97 0.69
CA ASP A 206 2.22 5.48 1.54
C ASP A 206 1.03 5.87 0.66
N LEU A 207 0.17 4.89 0.42
CA LEU A 207 -0.95 5.02 -0.52
C LEU A 207 -2.15 5.76 0.08
N SER A 208 -2.20 5.93 1.40
CA SER A 208 -3.31 6.61 2.07
C SER A 208 -3.19 8.13 1.96
N SER A 209 -4.28 8.82 1.63
CA SER A 209 -4.35 10.28 1.73
C SER A 209 -4.29 10.73 3.20
N GLU A 210 -4.05 12.02 3.43
CA GLU A 210 -4.09 12.56 4.79
C GLU A 210 -5.51 12.43 5.39
N GLU A 211 -6.55 12.70 4.61
CA GLU A 211 -7.94 12.56 5.02
C GLU A 211 -8.29 11.10 5.38
N GLU A 212 -7.82 10.13 4.61
CA GLU A 212 -8.03 8.71 4.90
C GLU A 212 -7.34 8.30 6.21
N LYS A 213 -6.16 8.86 6.51
CA LYS A 213 -5.46 8.59 7.77
C LYS A 213 -6.17 9.25 8.95
N VAL A 214 -6.63 10.50 8.79
CA VAL A 214 -7.47 11.20 9.79
C VAL A 214 -8.72 10.38 10.09
N GLU A 215 -9.42 9.92 9.06
CA GLU A 215 -10.63 9.11 9.21
C GLU A 215 -10.33 7.72 9.81
N ALA A 216 -9.17 7.13 9.51
CA ALA A 216 -8.73 5.90 10.18
C ALA A 216 -8.51 6.11 11.69
N VAL A 217 -7.93 7.24 12.10
CA VAL A 217 -7.82 7.62 13.52
C VAL A 217 -9.21 7.79 14.13
N ARG A 218 -10.13 8.50 13.46
CA ARG A 218 -11.51 8.69 13.92
C ARG A 218 -12.24 7.36 14.15
N ARG A 219 -12.13 6.42 13.20
CA ARG A 219 -12.70 5.06 13.33
C ARG A 219 -12.04 4.25 14.43
N TRP A 220 -10.74 4.45 14.68
CA TRP A 220 -10.06 3.79 15.78
C TRP A 220 -10.58 4.32 17.12
N VAL A 221 -10.65 5.64 17.30
CA VAL A 221 -11.19 6.27 18.51
C VAL A 221 -12.63 5.83 18.78
N SER A 222 -13.49 5.78 17.77
CA SER A 222 -14.89 5.35 17.96
C SER A 222 -15.03 3.89 18.41
N ARG A 223 -14.08 3.03 18.06
CA ARG A 223 -14.02 1.64 18.56
C ARG A 223 -13.46 1.54 19.98
N HIS A 224 -12.73 2.56 20.42
CA HIS A 224 -12.13 2.65 21.76
C HIS A 224 -12.90 3.65 22.65
N THR A 225 -14.20 3.78 22.39
CA THR A 225 -15.07 4.69 23.16
C THR A 225 -15.15 4.28 24.64
N LEU A 226 -14.96 3.00 24.97
CA LEU A 226 -14.95 2.52 26.35
C LEU A 226 -13.68 2.96 27.09
N GLU A 227 -12.51 2.89 26.47
CA GLU A 227 -11.28 3.46 27.03
C GLU A 227 -11.43 4.97 27.21
N LEU A 228 -12.01 5.68 26.24
CA LEU A 228 -12.30 7.11 26.34
C LEU A 228 -13.37 7.45 27.40
N LEU A 229 -14.24 6.50 27.75
CA LEU A 229 -15.23 6.65 28.82
C LEU A 229 -14.58 6.49 30.20
N MET A 230 -13.64 5.56 30.34
CA MET A 230 -13.00 5.23 31.62
C MET A 230 -11.74 6.05 31.90
N ASP A 231 -11.08 6.54 30.87
CA ASP A 231 -9.77 7.20 30.93
C ASP A 231 -9.60 8.20 29.77
N GLU A 232 -8.36 8.52 29.41
CA GLU A 232 -7.98 9.36 28.28
C GLU A 232 -7.38 8.57 27.11
N LEU A 233 -7.53 9.11 25.89
CA LEU A 233 -6.81 8.62 24.71
C LEU A 233 -5.72 9.62 24.34
N THR A 234 -4.46 9.23 24.51
CA THR A 234 -3.31 10.08 24.19
C THR A 234 -2.88 9.92 22.73
N GLU A 235 -2.18 10.93 22.20
CA GLU A 235 -1.53 10.84 20.88
C GLU A 235 -0.59 9.64 20.78
N ASP A 236 0.16 9.35 21.85
CA ASP A 236 1.11 8.24 21.90
C ASP A 236 0.40 6.88 21.78
N THR A 237 -0.75 6.72 22.45
CA THR A 237 -1.57 5.51 22.35
C THR A 237 -2.04 5.26 20.90
N VAL A 238 -2.48 6.32 20.21
CA VAL A 238 -2.91 6.22 18.81
C VAL A 238 -1.71 6.00 17.88
N PHE A 239 -0.59 6.66 18.15
CA PHE A 239 0.66 6.47 17.41
C PHE A 239 1.14 5.03 17.51
N ASP A 240 1.16 4.44 18.70
CA ASP A 240 1.57 3.05 18.91
C ASP A 240 0.61 2.06 18.22
N ALA A 241 -0.69 2.39 18.15
CA ALA A 241 -1.69 1.54 17.52
C ALA A 241 -1.70 1.62 15.99
N LEU A 242 -1.48 2.81 15.41
CA LEU A 242 -1.70 3.07 13.98
C LEU A 242 -0.44 3.50 13.22
N GLY A 243 0.59 4.00 13.91
CA GLY A 243 1.86 4.45 13.33
C GLY A 243 1.77 5.75 12.51
N TYR A 244 0.67 6.49 12.61
CA TYR A 244 0.49 7.74 11.86
C TYR A 244 1.24 8.91 12.51
N ALA A 245 1.68 9.87 11.70
CA ALA A 245 2.36 11.05 12.19
C ALA A 245 1.47 11.84 13.18
N ILE A 246 2.08 12.36 14.26
CA ILE A 246 1.38 13.11 15.32
C ILE A 246 0.46 14.23 14.78
N PRO A 247 0.84 15.02 13.75
CA PRO A 247 -0.07 16.02 13.16
C PRO A 247 -1.39 15.45 12.64
N ILE A 248 -1.39 14.26 12.02
CA ILE A 248 -2.59 13.58 11.54
C ILE A 248 -3.49 13.18 12.70
N ILE A 249 -2.90 12.68 13.78
CA ILE A 249 -3.62 12.28 15.00
C ILE A 249 -4.27 13.52 15.66
N ARG A 250 -3.51 14.63 15.74
CA ARG A 250 -3.99 15.93 16.24
C ARG A 250 -5.17 16.47 15.47
N GLU A 251 -5.10 16.39 14.15
CA GLU A 251 -6.17 16.83 13.28
C GLU A 251 -7.44 16.00 13.52
N ALA A 252 -7.31 14.67 13.59
CA ALA A 252 -8.43 13.80 13.93
C ALA A 252 -9.04 14.14 15.31
N PHE A 253 -8.20 14.37 16.33
CA PHE A 253 -8.65 14.75 17.67
C PHE A 253 -9.41 16.08 17.65
N SER A 254 -8.91 17.06 16.91
CA SER A 254 -9.54 18.36 16.74
C SER A 254 -10.92 18.24 16.08
N GLN A 255 -11.05 17.44 15.02
CA GLN A 255 -12.32 17.20 14.34
C GLN A 255 -13.33 16.48 15.26
N ILE A 256 -12.90 15.45 15.99
CA ILE A 256 -13.76 14.72 16.94
C ILE A 256 -14.30 15.65 18.01
N ALA A 257 -13.45 16.48 18.63
CA ALA A 257 -13.86 17.41 19.68
C ALA A 257 -14.77 18.56 19.16
N ALA A 258 -14.69 18.89 17.86
CA ALA A 258 -15.60 19.84 17.23
C ALA A 258 -17.00 19.24 16.98
N GLU A 259 -17.07 17.93 16.75
CA GLU A 259 -18.32 17.22 16.41
C GLU A 259 -19.05 16.64 17.62
N ASP A 260 -18.33 16.20 18.67
CA ASP A 260 -18.91 15.64 19.89
C ASP A 260 -18.75 16.60 21.08
N ARG A 261 -19.88 17.17 21.53
CA ARG A 261 -19.93 18.11 22.67
C ARG A 261 -19.43 17.53 23.99
N TYR A 262 -19.38 16.20 24.11
CA TYR A 262 -18.92 15.49 25.30
C TYR A 262 -17.46 15.09 25.23
N VAL A 263 -16.76 15.40 24.15
CA VAL A 263 -15.34 15.11 23.99
C VAL A 263 -14.55 16.41 23.95
N ARG A 264 -13.42 16.46 24.65
CA ARG A 264 -12.49 17.59 24.63
C ARG A 264 -11.12 17.13 24.20
N PHE A 265 -10.48 17.97 23.40
CA PHE A 265 -9.09 17.84 23.04
C PHE A 265 -8.25 18.76 23.93
N ASP A 266 -7.55 18.17 24.89
CA ASP A 266 -6.67 18.87 25.83
C ASP A 266 -5.28 19.05 25.20
N THR A 267 -5.03 20.28 24.73
CA THR A 267 -3.76 20.71 24.15
C THR A 267 -2.79 21.29 25.19
N SER A 268 -3.20 21.34 26.46
CA SER A 268 -2.36 21.80 27.57
C SER A 268 -1.58 20.66 28.24
N ALA A 269 -2.07 19.42 28.14
CA ALA A 269 -1.35 18.22 28.53
C ALA A 269 -0.21 17.88 27.56
N ARG A 270 0.76 17.05 27.96
CA ARG A 270 1.74 16.41 27.06
C ARG A 270 1.96 14.96 27.48
N PRO A 271 1.72 13.96 26.60
CA PRO A 271 1.16 14.07 25.24
C PRO A 271 -0.24 14.70 25.22
N TYR A 272 -0.66 15.28 24.09
CA TYR A 272 -2.03 15.80 23.99
C TYR A 272 -3.00 14.63 24.02
N ARG A 273 -4.24 14.88 24.46
CA ARG A 273 -5.19 13.81 24.76
C ARG A 273 -6.63 14.18 24.47
N LEU A 274 -7.42 13.19 24.09
CA LEU A 274 -8.87 13.25 24.10
C LEU A 274 -9.39 12.76 25.45
N THR A 275 -10.31 13.53 26.03
CA THR A 275 -11.02 13.16 27.25
C THR A 275 -12.51 13.32 27.05
N ARG A 276 -13.30 12.48 27.72
CA ARG A 276 -14.74 12.69 27.81
C ARG A 276 -15.05 13.62 28.98
N VAL A 277 -15.91 14.60 28.75
CA VAL A 277 -16.41 15.51 29.80
C VAL A 277 -17.80 15.05 30.20
N TYR A 278 -17.92 14.68 31.47
CA TYR A 278 -19.19 14.46 32.12
C TYR A 278 -19.74 15.83 32.56
N GLY A 279 -20.83 16.25 31.94
CA GLY A 279 -21.62 17.41 32.38
C GLY A 279 -22.53 17.03 33.55
#